data_AF-A0A2N1Y1Z3-F1
#
_entry.id   AF-A0A2N1Y1Z3-F1
#
_cell.length_a   1.000
_cell.length_b   1.000
_cell.length_c   1.000
_cell.angle_alpha   90.00
_cell.angle_beta   90.00
_cell.angle_gamma   90.00
#
_symmetry.space_group_name_H-M   'P 1'
#
loop_
_entity.id
_entity.type
_entity.pdbx_description
1 polymer ?
#
loop_
_entity_poly.entity_id
_entity_poly.type
_entity_poly.pdbx_seq_one_letter_code
_entity_poly.pdbx_strand_id
1 'polypeptide(L)'
;MADGAARSKATTMSVWLTQPDSHFRMQLQSPAAHPAAASSVAVQIDPARRMQSIVGFGASVTDASGGLLQTHLSDSARASLLRELFGRSDD
;
A
#
# COMPACT_ATOMS: atom_id res chain seq x y z
N MET A 1 16.29 28.16 33.42
CA MET A 1 15.11 27.27 33.31
C MET A 1 14.17 27.88 32.28
N ALA A 2 14.22 27.36 31.05
CA ALA A 2 13.14 27.44 30.07
C ALA A 2 13.51 26.40 29.00
N ASP A 3 12.89 25.23 29.14
CA ASP A 3 13.12 24.04 28.32
C ASP A 3 12.51 24.27 26.93
N GLY A 4 13.35 24.25 25.91
CA GLY A 4 12.95 24.41 24.51
C GLY A 4 12.39 23.10 23.99
N ALA A 5 11.11 22.84 24.24
CA ALA A 5 10.41 21.69 23.67
C ALA A 5 10.35 21.83 22.13
N ALA A 6 11.28 21.17 21.44
CA ALA A 6 11.24 21.02 20.00
C ALA A 6 9.94 20.30 19.63
N ARG A 7 9.05 20.97 18.89
CA ARG A 7 7.86 20.32 18.31
C ARG A 7 8.35 19.29 17.29
N SER A 8 8.34 18.00 17.64
CA SER A 8 8.49 16.95 16.64
C SER A 8 7.34 17.09 15.63
N LYS A 9 7.66 17.23 14.34
CA LYS A 9 6.63 17.14 13.29
C LYS A 9 5.89 15.81 13.46
N ALA A 10 4.56 15.85 13.49
CA ALA A 10 3.77 14.64 13.53
C ALA A 10 4.08 13.79 12.29
N THR A 11 4.60 12.59 12.50
CA THR A 11 4.79 11.62 11.42
C THR A 11 3.42 11.16 10.95
N THR A 12 3.08 11.49 9.70
CA THR A 12 1.87 11.03 9.05
C THR A 12 2.13 9.72 8.32
N MET A 13 1.19 8.79 8.41
CA MET A 13 1.24 7.47 7.78
C MET A 13 0.19 7.38 6.68
N SER A 14 0.56 6.78 5.55
CA SER A 14 -0.38 6.41 4.50
C SER A 14 -1.08 5.10 4.84
N VAL A 15 -2.39 5.03 4.61
CA VAL A 15 -3.21 3.86 4.91
C VAL A 15 -4.00 3.47 3.67
N TRP A 16 -3.81 2.23 3.21
CA TRP A 16 -4.62 1.62 2.15
C TRP A 16 -5.54 0.58 2.76
N LEU A 17 -6.84 0.66 2.46
CA LEU A 17 -7.87 -0.19 3.08
C LEU A 17 -8.64 -0.99 2.01
N THR A 18 -8.82 -2.27 2.30
CA THR A 18 -9.74 -3.18 1.59
C THR A 18 -10.67 -3.80 2.62
N GLN A 19 -11.98 -3.75 2.38
CA GLN A 19 -12.99 -4.37 3.25
C GLN A 19 -13.70 -5.55 2.54
N PRO A 20 -14.12 -6.59 3.29
CA PRO A 20 -14.80 -7.75 2.70
C PRO A 20 -16.12 -7.43 2.00
N ASP A 21 -16.83 -6.40 2.46
CA ASP A 21 -18.06 -5.89 1.87
C ASP A 21 -17.83 -5.01 0.62
N SER A 22 -16.58 -4.87 0.19
CA SER A 22 -16.15 -4.06 -0.95
C SER A 22 -16.43 -2.55 -0.83
N HIS A 23 -16.77 -2.04 0.35
CA HIS A 23 -16.92 -0.59 0.57
C HIS A 23 -15.61 0.17 0.29
N PHE A 24 -14.48 -0.43 0.65
CA PHE A 24 -13.16 0.02 0.22
C PHE A 24 -12.43 -1.08 -0.53
N ARG A 25 -11.79 -0.73 -1.65
CA ARG A 25 -11.02 -1.63 -2.51
C ARG A 25 -9.66 -1.01 -2.80
N MET A 26 -8.66 -1.37 -2.00
CA MET A 26 -7.31 -0.78 -2.04
C MET A 26 -7.33 0.76 -2.02
N GLN A 27 -8.24 1.34 -1.24
CA GLN A 27 -8.49 2.78 -1.24
C GLN A 27 -7.57 3.51 -0.25
N LEU A 28 -6.87 4.54 -0.73
CA LEU A 28 -6.10 5.44 0.13
C LEU A 28 -7.02 6.22 1.06
N GLN A 29 -6.72 6.18 2.36
CA GLN A 29 -7.46 6.89 3.40
C GLN A 29 -6.77 8.22 3.75
N SER A 30 -7.49 9.07 4.49
CA SER A 30 -6.89 10.25 5.11
C SER A 30 -5.64 9.86 5.90
N PRO A 31 -4.51 10.60 5.77
CA PRO A 31 -3.28 10.27 6.46
C PRO A 31 -3.51 10.11 7.97
N ALA A 32 -3.04 9.00 8.53
CA ALA A 32 -3.14 8.74 9.95
C ALA A 32 -1.98 9.41 10.69
N ALA A 33 -2.26 10.07 11.81
CA ALA A 33 -1.20 10.57 12.68
C ALA A 33 -0.64 9.43 13.52
N HIS A 34 0.68 9.39 13.71
CA HIS A 34 1.25 8.52 14.73
C HIS A 34 0.68 8.91 16.11
N PRO A 35 0.13 7.97 16.89
CA PRO A 35 -0.43 8.29 18.20
C PRO A 35 0.65 8.78 19.15
N ALA A 36 0.36 9.85 19.90
CA ALA A 36 1.30 10.45 20.85
C ALA A 36 1.51 9.61 22.13
N ALA A 37 0.60 8.66 22.40
CA ALA A 37 0.66 7.77 23.56
C ALA A 37 0.26 6.35 23.17
N ALA A 38 0.83 5.36 23.86
CA ALA A 38 0.50 3.96 23.64
C ALA A 38 -0.92 3.64 24.14
N SER A 39 -1.69 2.94 23.30
CA SER A 39 -2.96 2.33 23.67
C SER A 39 -2.75 1.02 24.43
N SER A 40 -3.81 0.49 25.07
CA SER A 40 -3.80 -0.84 25.71
C SER A 40 -3.57 -2.00 24.73
N VAL A 41 -3.75 -1.76 23.42
CA VAL A 41 -3.48 -2.70 22.34
C VAL A 41 -2.55 -2.02 21.34
N ALA A 42 -1.26 -2.34 21.42
CA ALA A 42 -0.22 -1.74 20.60
C ALA A 42 0.64 -2.83 19.92
N VAL A 43 0.99 -2.59 18.65
CA VAL A 43 1.97 -3.39 17.91
C VAL A 43 3.29 -2.63 17.89
N GLN A 44 4.38 -3.27 18.33
CA GLN A 44 5.71 -2.69 18.37
C GLN A 44 6.59 -3.28 17.27
N ILE A 45 7.35 -2.42 16.60
CA ILE A 45 8.29 -2.82 15.54
C ILE A 45 9.71 -2.71 16.11
N ASP A 46 10.48 -3.79 16.04
CA ASP A 46 11.90 -3.82 16.39
C ASP A 46 12.76 -3.93 15.12
N PRO A 47 13.38 -2.82 14.64
CA PRO A 47 14.19 -2.84 13.44
C PRO A 47 15.51 -3.61 13.57
N ALA A 48 15.97 -3.95 14.78
CA ALA A 48 17.21 -4.71 14.97
C ALA A 48 17.01 -6.21 14.69
N ARG A 49 15.77 -6.71 14.78
CA ARG A 49 15.41 -8.10 14.52
C ARG A 49 15.11 -8.29 13.03
N ARG A 50 16.07 -8.85 12.29
CA ARG A 50 15.93 -9.15 10.86
C ARG A 50 15.48 -10.59 10.63
N MET A 51 14.66 -10.78 9.61
CA MET A 51 14.16 -12.09 9.17
C MET A 51 14.47 -12.28 7.67
N GLN A 52 13.67 -13.09 6.96
CA GLN A 52 13.85 -13.32 5.53
C GLN A 52 13.71 -12.04 4.71
N SER A 53 14.48 -11.95 3.63
CA SER A 53 14.28 -10.94 2.60
C SER A 53 13.08 -11.32 1.72
N ILE A 54 12.36 -10.32 1.25
CA ILE A 54 11.23 -10.50 0.33
C ILE A 54 11.72 -10.31 -1.11
N VAL A 55 11.51 -11.31 -1.96
CA VAL A 55 11.87 -11.24 -3.38
C VAL A 55 10.86 -10.40 -4.16
N GLY A 56 9.57 -10.59 -3.89
CA GLY A 56 8.50 -9.84 -4.53
C GLY A 56 7.14 -10.51 -4.40
N PHE A 57 6.15 -9.89 -5.04
CA PHE A 57 4.77 -10.36 -5.13
C PHE A 57 4.31 -10.26 -6.58
N GLY A 58 3.35 -11.10 -6.99
CA GLY A 58 2.85 -11.09 -8.36
C GLY A 58 1.68 -12.04 -8.57
N ALA A 59 1.33 -12.23 -9.84
CA ALA A 59 0.31 -13.16 -10.30
C ALA A 59 0.83 -13.92 -11.52
N SER A 60 0.23 -15.07 -11.83
CA SER A 60 0.56 -15.83 -13.04
C SER A 60 -0.09 -15.20 -14.28
N VAL A 61 0.68 -15.06 -15.35
CA VAL A 61 0.18 -14.73 -16.68
C VAL A 61 0.24 -16.02 -17.51
N THR A 62 -0.91 -16.68 -17.63
CA THR A 62 -1.08 -17.90 -18.42
C THR A 62 -1.62 -17.59 -19.82
N ASP A 63 -1.61 -18.56 -20.73
CA ASP A 63 -2.22 -18.43 -22.07
C ASP A 63 -3.68 -17.95 -22.00
N ALA A 64 -4.45 -18.44 -21.03
CA ALA A 64 -5.83 -18.02 -20.83
C ALA A 64 -5.92 -16.53 -20.46
N SER A 65 -5.08 -16.06 -19.53
CA SER A 65 -5.04 -14.63 -19.18
C SER A 65 -4.57 -13.77 -20.36
N GLY A 66 -3.57 -14.22 -21.11
CA GLY A 66 -3.08 -13.53 -22.32
C GLY A 66 -4.16 -13.43 -23.40
N GLY A 67 -4.88 -14.52 -23.63
CA GLY A 67 -6.05 -14.56 -24.51
C GLY A 67 -7.09 -13.52 -24.11
N LEU A 68 -7.51 -13.52 -22.84
CA LEU A 68 -8.49 -12.55 -22.33
C LEU A 68 -8.04 -11.10 -22.51
N LEU A 69 -6.80 -10.79 -22.12
CA LEU A 69 -6.24 -9.45 -22.25
C LEU A 69 -6.21 -8.98 -23.71
N GLN A 70 -5.89 -9.88 -24.65
CA GLN A 70 -5.71 -9.53 -26.05
C GLN A 70 -7.03 -9.44 -26.83
N THR A 71 -8.01 -10.31 -26.54
CA THR A 71 -9.24 -10.42 -27.34
C THR A 71 -10.45 -9.73 -26.74
N HIS A 72 -10.48 -9.49 -25.42
CA HIS A 72 -11.65 -8.92 -24.74
C HIS A 72 -11.44 -7.48 -24.21
N LEU A 73 -10.24 -6.93 -24.29
CA LEU A 73 -9.97 -5.54 -23.93
C LEU A 73 -9.60 -4.72 -25.16
N SER A 74 -10.08 -3.47 -25.21
CA SER A 74 -9.51 -2.48 -26.12
C SER A 74 -8.05 -2.23 -25.79
N ASP A 75 -7.29 -1.70 -26.75
CA ASP A 75 -5.88 -1.35 -26.54
C ASP A 75 -5.69 -0.40 -25.36
N SER A 76 -6.59 0.58 -25.19
CA SER A 76 -6.56 1.53 -24.08
C SER A 76 -6.87 0.87 -22.74
N ALA A 77 -7.87 -0.01 -22.67
CA ALA A 77 -8.23 -0.72 -21.45
C ALA A 77 -7.13 -1.69 -21.01
N ARG A 78 -6.54 -2.43 -21.97
CA ARG A 78 -5.38 -3.30 -21.71
C ARG A 78 -4.19 -2.52 -21.19
N ALA A 79 -3.86 -1.38 -21.79
CA ALA A 79 -2.77 -0.53 -21.34
C ALA A 79 -3.01 0.04 -19.93
N SER A 80 -4.23 0.50 -19.64
CA SER A 80 -4.59 1.00 -18.31
C SER A 80 -4.52 -0.10 -17.25
N LEU A 81 -5.02 -1.30 -17.55
CA LEU A 81 -4.94 -2.43 -16.63
C LEU A 81 -3.48 -2.84 -16.34
N LEU A 82 -2.63 -2.91 -17.37
CA LEU A 82 -1.22 -3.26 -17.16
C LEU A 82 -0.48 -2.18 -16.36
N ARG A 83 -0.83 -0.90 -16.54
CA ARG A 83 -0.32 0.18 -15.67
C ARG A 83 -0.82 0.07 -14.24
N GLU A 84 -2.08 -0.31 -14.02
CA GLU A 84 -2.61 -0.52 -12.67
C GLU A 84 -1.92 -1.70 -11.97
N LEU A 85 -1.66 -2.80 -12.69
CA LEU A 85 -1.08 -4.02 -12.12
C LEU A 85 0.45 -3.94 -11.96
N PHE A 86 1.15 -3.28 -12.88
CA PHE A 86 2.62 -3.34 -12.99
C PHE A 86 3.29 -1.96 -13.15
N GLY A 87 2.52 -0.89 -13.29
CA GLY A 87 3.03 0.47 -13.35
C GLY A 87 3.59 0.92 -11.99
N ARG A 88 4.50 1.89 -12.03
CA ARG A 88 4.98 2.55 -10.81
C ARG A 88 4.06 3.72 -10.50
N SER A 89 3.85 3.99 -9.22
CA SER A 89 2.99 5.08 -8.75
C SER A 89 3.54 6.49 -9.04
N ASP A 90 4.76 6.60 -9.60
CA ASP A 90 5.49 7.85 -9.83
C ASP A 90 5.63 8.23 -11.33
N ASP A 91 4.91 7.55 -12.25
CA ASP A 91 4.77 7.91 -13.68
C ASP A 91 3.37 8.47 -14.01
#